data_AF-A0A3D4CZI0-F1
#
_entry.id   AF-A0A3D4CZI0-F1
#
_cell.length_a   1.000
_cell.length_b   1.000
_cell.length_c   1.000
_cell.angle_alpha   90.00
_cell.angle_beta   90.00
_cell.angle_gamma   90.00
#
_symmetry.space_group_name_H-M   'P 1'
#
loop_
_entity.id
_entity.type
_entity.pdbx_description
1 polymer ?
#
loop_
_entity_poly.entity_id
_entity_poly.type
_entity_poly.pdbx_seq_one_letter_code
_entity_poly.pdbx_strand_id
1 'polypeptide(L)'
;EHPDNLLREAKRGEANEFGASLPAYKTLPVDAGGVLEGTGDPTLDGDVENAFDLVERLARSDRVRQSIIRYAFRFFLGRNETLSDSKTLMDADKAYLENGGSFDEVIVSLLTSDSFVLRKSSPVE
;
A
#
# COMPACT_ATOMS: atom_id res chain seq x y z
N GLU A 1 -22.75 -17.62 13.02
CA GLU A 1 -23.56 -18.66 12.35
C GLU A 1 -24.50 -19.26 13.38
N HIS A 2 -25.58 -18.54 13.71
CA HIS A 2 -26.59 -19.02 14.65
C HIS A 2 -27.78 -19.56 13.86
N PRO A 3 -28.39 -20.70 14.25
CA PRO A 3 -29.52 -21.29 13.55
C PRO A 3 -30.67 -20.31 13.30
N ASP A 4 -30.96 -19.45 14.28
CA ASP A 4 -32.05 -18.47 14.21
C ASP A 4 -31.86 -17.38 13.15
N ASN A 5 -30.63 -17.22 12.66
CA ASN A 5 -30.31 -16.25 11.61
C ASN A 5 -30.24 -16.91 10.23
N LEU A 6 -30.57 -18.19 10.08
CA LEU A 6 -30.47 -18.89 8.79
C LEU A 6 -31.53 -18.39 7.80
N LEU A 7 -31.08 -17.88 6.66
CA LEU A 7 -31.95 -17.46 5.55
C LEU A 7 -32.06 -18.55 4.49
N ARG A 8 -30.98 -19.31 4.25
CA ARG A 8 -30.92 -20.37 3.25
C ARG A 8 -29.98 -21.47 3.68
N GLU A 9 -30.41 -22.72 3.63
CA GLU A 9 -29.54 -23.88 3.84
C GLU A 9 -28.61 -24.13 2.64
N ALA A 10 -27.46 -24.75 2.89
CA ALA A 10 -26.61 -25.26 1.83
C ALA A 10 -27.30 -26.44 1.14
N LYS A 11 -27.39 -26.39 -0.19
CA LYS A 11 -27.95 -27.47 -1.01
C LYS A 11 -26.86 -28.11 -1.86
N ARG A 12 -26.75 -29.43 -1.76
CA ARG A 12 -25.81 -30.21 -2.57
C ARG A 12 -26.17 -30.09 -4.04
N GLY A 13 -25.23 -29.61 -4.87
CA GLY A 13 -25.41 -29.40 -6.31
C GLY A 13 -25.77 -27.96 -6.71
N GLU A 14 -26.07 -27.08 -5.76
CA GLU A 14 -26.27 -25.65 -6.01
C GLU A 14 -25.08 -24.86 -5.42
N ALA A 15 -24.26 -24.29 -6.30
CA ALA A 15 -23.15 -23.42 -5.91
C ALA A 15 -23.56 -21.95 -5.96
N ASN A 16 -23.01 -21.13 -5.06
CA ASN A 16 -23.06 -19.67 -5.18
C ASN A 16 -22.09 -19.18 -6.27
N GLU A 17 -22.02 -17.86 -6.47
CA GLU A 17 -21.12 -17.20 -7.42
C GLU A 17 -19.62 -17.50 -7.19
N PHE A 18 -19.25 -17.96 -5.99
CA PHE A 18 -17.89 -18.35 -5.61
C PHE A 18 -17.64 -19.87 -5.75
N GLY A 19 -18.58 -20.63 -6.33
CA GLY A 19 -18.43 -22.07 -6.51
C GLY A 19 -18.63 -22.90 -5.24
N ALA A 20 -19.12 -22.28 -4.15
CA ALA A 20 -19.30 -22.93 -2.85
C ALA A 20 -20.79 -23.14 -2.54
N SER A 21 -21.12 -24.29 -1.94
CA SER A 21 -22.46 -24.52 -1.38
C SER A 21 -22.43 -24.22 0.12
N LEU A 22 -22.78 -22.99 0.48
CA LEU A 22 -22.76 -22.49 1.85
C LEU A 22 -24.15 -22.01 2.27
N PRO A 23 -24.52 -22.18 3.56
CA PRO A 23 -25.73 -21.60 4.11
C PRO A 23 -25.61 -20.07 4.14
N ALA A 24 -26.71 -19.37 3.86
CA ALA A 24 -26.79 -17.93 3.96
C ALA A 24 -27.45 -17.55 5.29
N TYR A 25 -26.82 -16.65 6.04
CA TYR A 25 -27.36 -16.14 7.30
C TYR A 25 -27.70 -14.66 7.17
N LYS A 26 -28.68 -14.21 7.96
CA LYS A 26 -28.99 -12.81 8.20
C LYS A 26 -27.81 -12.21 8.95
N THR A 27 -27.22 -11.19 8.36
CA THR A 27 -26.13 -10.42 8.95
C THR A 27 -26.61 -9.04 9.34
N LEU A 28 -25.88 -8.40 10.25
CA LEU A 28 -26.00 -6.96 10.46
C LEU A 28 -25.25 -6.22 9.34
N PRO A 29 -25.63 -4.96 9.04
CA PRO A 29 -24.85 -4.10 8.16
C PRO A 29 -23.40 -3.99 8.66
N VAL A 30 -22.46 -3.99 7.72
CA VAL A 30 -21.04 -3.75 8.03
C VAL A 30 -20.85 -2.26 8.22
N ASP A 31 -20.33 -1.87 9.38
CA ASP A 31 -19.77 -0.53 9.60
C ASP A 31 -18.30 -0.56 9.17
N ALA A 32 -17.97 0.22 8.14
CA ALA A 32 -16.62 0.31 7.58
C ALA A 32 -15.85 1.53 8.13
N GLY A 33 -16.47 2.34 8.98
CA GLY A 33 -15.87 3.55 9.53
C GLY A 33 -14.64 3.27 10.40
N GLY A 34 -13.78 4.26 10.51
CA GLY A 34 -12.58 4.20 11.34
C GLY A 34 -12.05 5.58 11.69
N VAL A 35 -10.88 5.62 12.30
CA VAL A 35 -10.17 6.86 12.64
C VAL A 35 -8.73 6.75 12.18
N LEU A 36 -8.25 7.76 11.45
CA LEU A 36 -6.84 7.96 11.15
C LEU A 36 -6.25 8.91 12.19
N GLU A 37 -5.26 8.45 12.94
CA GLU A 37 -4.59 9.28 13.95
C GLU A 37 -3.08 9.01 13.97
N GLY A 38 -2.31 10.01 14.41
CA GLY A 38 -0.87 9.86 14.63
C GLY A 38 -0.04 9.93 13.35
N THR A 39 -0.59 10.49 12.27
CA THR A 39 0.18 10.72 11.03
C THR A 39 1.25 11.80 11.23
N GLY A 40 1.04 12.73 12.18
CA GLY A 40 1.83 13.94 12.35
C GLY A 40 1.41 15.08 11.43
N ASP A 41 0.35 14.88 10.63
CA ASP A 41 -0.29 15.88 9.79
C ASP A 41 -1.78 16.00 10.18
N PRO A 42 -2.19 17.07 10.87
CA PRO A 42 -3.57 17.23 11.32
C PRO A 42 -4.56 17.40 10.16
N THR A 43 -4.09 17.62 8.93
CA THR A 43 -4.96 17.71 7.74
C THR A 43 -5.35 16.33 7.20
N LEU A 44 -4.65 15.28 7.62
CA LEU A 44 -4.94 13.88 7.24
C LEU A 44 -5.72 13.15 8.33
N ASP A 45 -5.42 13.44 9.60
CA ASP A 45 -6.04 12.79 10.76
C ASP A 45 -7.56 13.09 10.85
N GLY A 46 -8.32 12.16 11.44
CA GLY A 46 -9.76 12.27 11.68
C GLY A 46 -10.53 11.00 11.32
N ASP A 47 -11.85 11.08 11.50
CA ASP A 47 -12.77 9.99 11.13
C ASP A 47 -12.69 9.72 9.63
N VAL A 48 -12.68 8.44 9.26
CA VAL A 48 -12.73 7.96 7.86
C VAL A 48 -13.99 7.14 7.64
N GLU A 49 -14.64 7.33 6.49
CA GLU A 49 -15.91 6.66 6.19
C GLU A 49 -15.73 5.15 5.89
N ASN A 50 -14.60 4.80 5.29
CA ASN A 50 -14.27 3.46 4.85
C ASN A 50 -12.79 3.37 4.43
N ALA A 51 -12.38 2.19 3.96
CA ALA A 51 -11.01 1.93 3.51
C ALA A 51 -10.58 2.79 2.30
N PHE A 52 -11.50 3.21 1.42
CA PHE A 52 -11.14 4.04 0.26
C PHE A 52 -10.82 5.48 0.68
N ASP A 53 -11.63 6.07 1.57
CA ASP A 53 -11.34 7.39 2.16
C ASP A 53 -9.98 7.37 2.89
N LEU A 54 -9.72 6.32 3.67
CA LEU A 54 -8.42 6.13 4.31
C LEU A 54 -7.25 6.10 3.29
N VAL A 55 -7.38 5.32 2.21
CA VAL A 55 -6.35 5.23 1.17
C VAL A 55 -6.14 6.57 0.47
N GLU A 56 -7.21 7.31 0.17
CA GLU A 56 -7.12 8.62 -0.46
C GLU A 56 -6.40 9.64 0.42
N ARG A 57 -6.66 9.63 1.74
CA ARG A 57 -5.93 10.49 2.69
C ARG A 57 -4.46 10.11 2.79
N LEU A 58 -4.16 8.83 2.93
CA LEU A 58 -2.77 8.36 2.99
C LEU A 58 -2.00 8.64 1.69
N ALA A 59 -2.67 8.63 0.53
CA ALA A 59 -2.05 8.99 -0.75
C ALA A 59 -1.57 10.46 -0.80
N ARG A 60 -2.15 11.34 0.02
CA ARG A 60 -1.73 12.75 0.16
C ARG A 60 -0.59 12.94 1.15
N SER A 61 -0.20 11.89 1.89
CA SER A 61 0.86 11.95 2.89
C SER A 61 2.25 11.88 2.26
N ASP A 62 3.06 12.91 2.52
CA ASP A 62 4.49 12.89 2.17
C ASP A 62 5.23 11.73 2.82
N ARG A 63 4.89 11.38 4.06
CA ARG A 63 5.54 10.29 4.79
C ARG A 63 5.23 8.93 4.20
N VAL A 64 3.99 8.72 3.75
CA VAL A 64 3.59 7.47 3.06
C VAL A 64 4.33 7.37 1.72
N ARG A 65 4.35 8.45 0.93
CA ARG A 65 5.09 8.49 -0.33
C ARG A 65 6.58 8.18 -0.13
N GLN A 66 7.24 8.85 0.81
CA GLN A 66 8.65 8.59 1.15
C GLN A 66 8.89 7.15 1.59
N SER A 67 7.95 6.55 2.33
CA SER A 67 8.04 5.14 2.73
C SER A 67 8.03 4.22 1.51
N ILE A 68 7.07 4.41 0.59
CA ILE A 68 6.97 3.63 -0.65
C ILE A 68 8.25 3.75 -1.48
N ILE A 69 8.79 4.96 -1.63
CA ILE A 69 10.03 5.20 -2.39
C ILE A 69 11.24 4.53 -1.72
N ARG A 70 11.34 4.55 -0.39
CA ARG A 70 12.38 3.80 0.33
C ARG A 70 12.27 2.29 0.13
N TYR A 71 11.06 1.75 0.13
CA TYR A 71 10.85 0.32 -0.18
C TYR A 71 11.21 -0.01 -1.63
N ALA A 72 10.85 0.85 -2.58
CA ALA A 72 11.26 0.70 -3.98
C ALA A 72 12.79 0.72 -4.11
N PHE A 73 13.47 1.69 -3.48
CA PHE A 73 14.93 1.74 -3.41
C PHE A 73 15.50 0.40 -2.92
N ARG A 74 15.01 -0.12 -1.78
CA ARG A 74 15.53 -1.37 -1.20
C ARG A 74 15.35 -2.56 -2.12
N PHE A 75 14.21 -2.64 -2.78
CA PHE A 75 13.91 -3.70 -3.74
C PHE A 75 14.84 -3.65 -4.96
N PHE A 76 14.93 -2.49 -5.63
CA PHE A 76 15.69 -2.36 -6.87
C PHE A 76 17.21 -2.36 -6.65
N LEU A 77 17.69 -1.79 -5.54
CA LEU A 77 19.11 -1.77 -5.22
C LEU A 77 19.56 -3.02 -4.46
N GLY A 78 18.62 -3.84 -3.97
CA GLY A 78 18.90 -5.11 -3.30
C GLY A 78 19.62 -4.95 -1.96
N ARG A 79 19.49 -3.79 -1.30
CA ARG A 79 20.11 -3.48 -0.01
C ARG A 79 19.34 -2.41 0.76
N ASN A 80 19.59 -2.31 2.06
CA ASN A 80 19.10 -1.18 2.86
C ASN A 80 19.76 0.15 2.42
N GLU A 81 19.03 1.25 2.56
CA GLU A 81 19.55 2.59 2.35
C GLU A 81 20.53 2.99 3.45
N THR A 82 21.48 3.83 3.08
CA THR A 82 22.45 4.44 3.98
C THR A 82 22.37 5.96 3.86
N LEU A 83 23.05 6.70 4.75
CA LEU A 83 23.01 8.16 4.71
C LEU A 83 23.50 8.73 3.38
N SER A 84 24.47 8.08 2.70
CA SER A 84 24.96 8.52 1.40
C SER A 84 23.92 8.41 0.28
N ASP A 85 22.85 7.63 0.46
CA ASP A 85 21.78 7.45 -0.52
C ASP A 85 20.71 8.56 -0.45
N SER A 86 20.87 9.52 0.47
CA SER A 86 19.87 10.57 0.70
C SER A 86 19.55 11.36 -0.57
N LYS A 87 20.57 11.70 -1.38
CA LYS A 87 20.37 12.43 -2.64
C LYS A 87 19.54 11.60 -3.63
N THR A 88 19.87 10.32 -3.80
CA THR A 88 19.12 9.39 -4.66
C THR A 88 17.64 9.31 -4.26
N LEU A 89 17.36 9.22 -2.96
CA LEU A 89 15.97 9.16 -2.46
C LEU A 89 15.22 10.48 -2.67
N MET A 90 15.90 11.62 -2.50
CA MET A 90 15.32 12.95 -2.76
C MET A 90 15.03 13.15 -4.25
N ASP A 91 15.95 12.74 -5.12
CA ASP A 91 15.78 12.84 -6.57
C ASP A 91 14.61 11.94 -7.04
N ALA A 92 14.46 10.74 -6.47
CA ALA A 92 13.33 9.86 -6.75
C ALA A 92 11.98 10.41 -6.26
N ASP A 93 11.93 11.01 -5.06
CA ASP A 93 10.71 11.68 -4.56
C ASP A 93 10.32 12.88 -5.43
N LYS A 94 11.31 13.66 -5.87
CA LYS A 94 11.11 14.76 -6.81
C LYS A 94 10.59 14.25 -8.16
N ALA A 95 11.19 13.20 -8.72
CA ALA A 95 10.76 12.61 -9.97
C ALA A 95 9.30 12.11 -9.91
N TYR A 96 8.89 11.53 -8.77
CA TYR A 96 7.49 11.15 -8.55
C TYR A 96 6.55 12.36 -8.63
N LEU A 97 6.86 13.44 -7.90
CA LEU A 97 6.00 14.63 -7.83
C LEU A 97 5.93 15.38 -9.16
N GLU A 98 7.07 15.58 -9.84
CA GLU A 98 7.13 16.33 -11.09
C GLU A 98 6.43 15.62 -12.25
N ASN A 99 6.26 14.30 -12.16
CA ASN A 99 5.63 13.47 -13.19
C ASN A 99 4.26 12.92 -12.77
N GLY A 100 3.52 13.67 -11.95
CA GLY A 100 2.13 13.36 -11.62
C GLY A 100 1.93 12.04 -10.84
N GLY A 101 2.94 11.63 -10.07
CA GLY A 101 2.90 10.41 -9.28
C GLY A 101 3.27 9.13 -10.04
N SER A 102 3.98 9.25 -11.16
CA SER A 102 4.43 8.09 -11.94
C SER A 102 5.43 7.24 -11.15
N PHE A 103 5.08 5.97 -10.93
CA PHE A 103 6.01 5.00 -10.34
C PHE A 103 7.12 4.59 -11.30
N ASP A 104 6.86 4.61 -12.61
CA ASP A 104 7.88 4.31 -13.62
C ASP A 104 9.02 5.34 -13.56
N GLU A 105 8.71 6.62 -13.32
CA GLU A 105 9.70 7.68 -13.17
C GLU A 105 10.54 7.52 -11.89
N VAL A 106 9.95 7.00 -10.81
CA VAL A 106 10.70 6.60 -9.61
C VAL A 106 11.69 5.50 -9.96
N ILE A 107 11.26 4.47 -10.69
CA ILE A 107 12.13 3.36 -11.09
C ILE A 107 13.28 3.88 -11.97
N VAL A 108 12.98 4.68 -12.99
CA VAL A 108 14.01 5.28 -13.85
C VAL A 108 14.99 6.08 -13.01
N SER A 109 14.52 6.99 -12.15
CA SER A 109 15.37 7.80 -11.28
C SER A 109 16.28 6.95 -10.38
N LEU A 110 15.78 5.83 -9.84
CA LEU A 110 16.57 4.93 -9.00
C LEU A 110 17.62 4.17 -9.80
N LEU A 111 17.24 3.60 -10.96
CA LEU A 111 18.12 2.77 -11.78
C LEU A 111 19.18 3.57 -12.56
N THR A 112 19.00 4.88 -12.70
CA THR A 112 20.00 5.79 -13.28
C THR A 112 20.82 6.53 -12.23
N SER A 113 20.59 6.29 -10.94
CA SER A 113 21.29 7.00 -9.85
C SER A 113 22.70 6.46 -9.59
N ASP A 114 23.54 7.29 -8.99
CA ASP A 114 24.87 6.90 -8.50
C ASP A 114 24.80 5.72 -7.52
N SER A 115 23.76 5.67 -6.66
CA SER A 115 23.54 4.56 -5.72
C SER A 115 23.36 3.22 -6.41
N PHE A 116 22.85 3.22 -7.65
CA PHE A 116 22.69 2.01 -8.48
C PHE A 116 23.92 1.77 -9.36
N VAL A 117 24.36 2.77 -10.13
CA VAL A 117 25.45 2.64 -11.11
C VAL A 117 26.78 2.31 -10.44
N LEU A 118 27.07 2.92 -9.29
CA LEU A 118 28.31 2.71 -8.54
C LEU A 118 28.18 1.62 -7.48
N ARG A 119 27.08 0.86 -7.47
CA ARG A 119 26.86 -0.24 -6.54
C ARG A 119 27.99 -1.27 -6.70
N LYS A 120 28.83 -1.40 -5.68
CA LYS A 120 29.76 -2.53 -5.61
C LYS A 120 28.95 -3.82 -5.53
N SER A 121 29.24 -4.77 -6.41
CA SER A 121 28.76 -6.13 -6.23
C SER A 121 29.32 -6.64 -4.90
N SER A 122 28.46 -7.20 -4.05
CA SER A 122 28.93 -8.01 -2.92
C SER A 122 29.94 -9.03 -3.47
N PRO A 123 31.11 -9.21 -2.84
CA PRO A 123 31.99 -10.30 -3.21
C PRO A 123 31.18 -11.60 -3.21
N VAL A 124 31.33 -12.41 -4.26
CA VAL A 124 30.84 -13.78 -4.21
C VAL A 124 31.73 -14.48 -3.18
N GLU A 125 31.17 -14.77 -2.00
CA GLU A 125 31.79 -15.69 -1.03
C GLU A 125 31.68 -17.14 -1.52
#